data_AF-A0AA38NVS2-F1
#
_entry.id   AF-A0AA38NVS2-F1
#
_cell.length_a   1.000
_cell.length_b   1.000
_cell.length_c   1.000
_cell.angle_alpha   90.00
_cell.angle_beta   90.00
_cell.angle_gamma   90.00
#
_symmetry.space_group_name_H-M   'P 1'
#
loop_
_entity.id
_entity.type
_entity.pdbx_description
1 polymer ?
#
loop_
_entity_poly.entity_id
_entity_poly.type
_entity_poly.pdbx_seq_one_letter_code
_entity_poly.pdbx_strand_id
1 'polypeptide(L)'
;TAVKIANPKTLESQVVCTTLIPGLLKTIRENRSHSLPLNIFETGDVVFKDLKRERQSRNERHAAAIWCNKTAGFEIVHGVFDRAMKMLKIPRISNSDSKAETGYYLKETSDPMFFPG
;
A
#
# COMPACT_ATOMS: atom_id res chain seq x y z
N THR A 1 6.29 6.36 -12.50
CA THR A 1 5.73 7.69 -12.86
C THR A 1 4.21 7.61 -12.92
N ALA A 2 3.49 8.55 -12.31
CA ALA A 2 2.03 8.55 -12.22
C ALA A 2 1.32 8.98 -13.52
N VAL A 3 0.09 8.51 -13.74
CA VAL A 3 -0.77 8.90 -14.88
C VAL A 3 -1.52 10.20 -14.55
N LYS A 4 -1.45 11.19 -15.45
CA LYS A 4 -2.09 12.50 -15.27
C LYS A 4 -3.36 12.59 -16.11
N ILE A 5 -4.41 13.15 -15.54
CA ILE A 5 -5.68 13.42 -16.23
C ILE A 5 -5.55 14.78 -16.91
N ALA A 6 -5.87 14.85 -18.20
CA ALA A 6 -5.68 16.07 -19.00
C ALA A 6 -6.63 17.20 -18.58
N ASN A 7 -7.90 16.88 -18.30
CA ASN A 7 -8.94 17.86 -17.94
C ASN A 7 -9.59 17.51 -16.60
N PRO A 8 -8.86 17.65 -15.47
CA PRO A 8 -9.38 17.31 -14.15
C PRO A 8 -10.38 18.37 -13.68
N LYS A 9 -11.52 17.95 -13.13
CA LYS A 9 -12.50 18.87 -12.54
C LYS A 9 -12.06 19.45 -11.19
N THR A 10 -11.15 18.77 -10.49
CA THR A 10 -10.66 19.16 -9.17
C THR A 10 -9.14 19.00 -9.10
N LEU A 11 -8.47 19.80 -8.27
CA LEU A 11 -7.03 19.69 -8.03
C LEU A 11 -6.64 18.32 -7.43
N GLU A 12 -7.55 17.73 -6.65
CA GLU A 12 -7.32 16.44 -6.00
C GLU A 12 -7.38 15.24 -6.96
N SER A 13 -7.95 15.41 -8.16
CA SER A 13 -8.13 14.35 -9.16
C SER A 13 -7.31 14.59 -10.43
N GLN A 14 -6.15 15.25 -10.29
CA GLN A 14 -5.20 15.45 -11.40
C GLN A 14 -4.43 14.19 -11.78
N VAL A 15 -4.31 13.25 -10.84
CA VAL A 15 -3.44 12.09 -10.96
C VAL A 15 -4.21 10.85 -10.55
N VAL A 16 -4.05 9.76 -11.30
CA VAL A 16 -4.59 8.45 -10.92
C VAL A 16 -3.72 7.87 -9.80
N CYS A 17 -4.36 7.31 -8.77
CA CYS A 17 -3.69 6.78 -7.59
C CYS A 17 -2.56 5.79 -7.96
N THR A 18 -1.36 6.01 -7.43
CA THR A 18 -0.20 5.12 -7.54
C THR A 18 0.01 4.27 -6.28
N THR A 19 -0.76 4.54 -5.23
CA THR A 19 -0.78 3.84 -3.94
C THR A 19 -2.14 4.09 -3.29
N LEU A 20 -2.59 3.16 -2.42
CA LEU A 20 -3.84 3.27 -1.67
C LEU A 20 -3.68 4.07 -0.37
N ILE A 21 -2.44 4.31 0.09
CA ILE A 21 -2.16 4.93 1.40
C ILE A 21 -2.80 6.33 1.55
N PRO A 22 -2.74 7.25 0.57
CA PRO A 22 -3.39 8.56 0.70
C PRO A 22 -4.90 8.47 0.91
N GLY A 23 -5.58 7.51 0.26
CA GLY A 23 -7.02 7.28 0.42
C GLY A 23 -7.37 6.77 1.81
N LEU A 24 -6.60 5.80 2.31
CA LEU A 24 -6.73 5.29 3.67
C LEU A 24 -6.46 6.38 4.73
N LEU A 25 -5.42 7.21 4.54
CA LEU A 25 -5.12 8.32 5.45
C LEU A 25 -6.21 9.41 5.46
N LYS A 26 -6.80 9.73 4.29
CA LYS A 26 -7.99 10.60 4.21
C LYS A 26 -9.15 9.99 5.01
N THR A 27 -9.39 8.69 4.86
CA THR A 27 -10.43 7.98 5.62
C THR A 27 -10.23 8.11 7.12
N ILE A 28 -9.01 7.95 7.61
CA ILE A 28 -8.68 8.14 9.04
C ILE A 28 -8.92 9.60 9.46
N ARG A 29 -8.52 10.57 8.64
CA ARG A 29 -8.72 12.00 8.91
C ARG A 29 -10.21 12.34 9.10
N GLU A 30 -11.07 11.86 8.22
CA GLU A 30 -12.51 12.11 8.29
C GLU A 30 -13.20 11.38 9.45
N ASN A 31 -12.57 10.33 10.00
CA ASN A 31 -13.15 9.49 11.05
C ASN A 31 -12.50 9.68 12.43
N ARG A 32 -11.74 10.77 12.64
CA ARG A 32 -11.03 11.05 13.91
C ARG A 32 -11.93 11.15 15.15
N SER A 33 -13.23 11.39 14.99
CA SER A 33 -14.20 11.45 16.09
C SER A 33 -14.57 10.07 16.65
N HIS A 34 -14.27 8.99 15.92
CA HIS A 34 -14.55 7.63 16.36
C HIS A 34 -13.50 7.15 17.37
N SER A 35 -13.91 6.21 18.23
CA SER A 35 -13.01 5.59 19.20
C SER A 35 -11.89 4.82 18.51
N LEU A 36 -10.65 5.05 18.96
CA LEU A 36 -9.49 4.24 18.57
C LEU A 36 -9.58 2.82 19.18
N PRO A 37 -8.96 1.81 18.54
CA PRO A 37 -8.15 1.88 17.31
C PRO A 37 -8.99 1.89 16.03
N LEU A 38 -8.51 2.61 15.01
CA LEU A 38 -9.06 2.57 13.65
C LEU A 38 -8.24 1.59 12.80
N ASN A 39 -8.90 0.52 12.35
CA ASN A 39 -8.28 -0.58 11.60
C ASN A 39 -9.02 -0.73 10.27
N ILE A 40 -8.38 -0.27 9.20
CA ILE A 40 -8.98 -0.25 7.87
C ILE A 40 -8.04 -0.91 6.88
N PHE A 41 -8.61 -1.59 5.90
CA PHE A 41 -7.88 -2.16 4.77
C PHE A 41 -8.61 -1.87 3.47
N GLU A 42 -7.86 -1.83 2.38
CA GLU A 42 -8.37 -1.65 1.04
C GLU A 42 -7.63 -2.59 0.09
N THR A 43 -8.36 -3.14 -0.88
CA THR A 43 -7.78 -3.85 -2.02
C THR A 43 -8.34 -3.23 -3.29
N GLY A 44 -7.48 -2.67 -4.11
CA GLY A 44 -7.87 -1.84 -5.24
C GLY A 44 -6.78 -1.76 -6.30
N ASP A 45 -7.14 -1.20 -7.44
CA ASP A 45 -6.20 -0.99 -8.53
C ASP A 45 -5.49 0.35 -8.36
N VAL A 46 -4.17 0.34 -8.56
CA VAL A 46 -3.36 1.54 -8.77
C VAL A 46 -2.83 1.55 -10.19
N VAL A 47 -2.46 2.72 -10.70
CA VAL A 47 -2.07 2.87 -12.10
C VAL A 47 -0.70 3.52 -12.23
N PHE A 48 0.15 2.91 -13.05
CA PHE A 48 1.46 3.42 -13.40
C PHE A 48 1.59 3.65 -14.90
N LYS A 49 2.39 4.64 -15.30
CA LYS A 49 2.80 4.80 -16.70
C LYS A 49 3.71 3.65 -17.11
N ASP A 50 3.48 3.11 -18.29
CA ASP A 50 4.28 2.06 -18.92
C ASP A 50 4.30 2.26 -20.44
N LEU A 51 5.31 2.98 -20.95
CA LEU A 51 5.42 3.36 -22.35
C LEU A 51 5.59 2.17 -23.32
N LYS A 52 5.87 0.97 -22.81
CA LYS A 52 6.02 -0.24 -23.64
C LYS A 52 4.67 -0.86 -24.02
N ARG A 53 3.60 -0.50 -23.32
CA ARG A 53 2.25 -1.01 -23.60
C ARG A 53 1.51 -0.08 -24.55
N GLU A 54 0.58 -0.65 -25.31
CA GLU A 54 -0.31 0.08 -26.22
C GLU A 54 -0.95 1.31 -25.57
N ARG A 55 -1.52 1.14 -24.36
CA ARG A 55 -2.18 2.21 -23.59
C ARG A 55 -1.23 3.10 -22.78
N GLN A 56 0.07 2.88 -22.92
CA GLN A 56 1.14 3.58 -22.20
C GLN A 56 0.99 3.61 -20.66
N SER A 57 0.22 2.67 -20.13
CA SER A 57 -0.17 2.57 -18.72
C SER A 57 -0.48 1.12 -18.36
N ARG A 58 -0.43 0.83 -17.06
CA ARG A 58 -0.75 -0.49 -16.51
C ARG A 58 -1.39 -0.36 -15.14
N ASN A 59 -2.37 -1.22 -14.89
CA ASN A 59 -2.97 -1.38 -13.57
C ASN A 59 -2.17 -2.41 -12.78
N GLU A 60 -2.01 -2.17 -11.48
CA GLU A 60 -1.57 -3.17 -10.50
C GLU A 60 -2.61 -3.29 -9.40
N ARG A 61 -2.93 -4.52 -9.00
CA ARG A 61 -3.77 -4.79 -7.85
C ARG A 61 -2.94 -4.65 -6.58
N HIS A 62 -3.27 -3.67 -5.75
CA HIS A 62 -2.62 -3.44 -4.46
C HIS A 62 -3.56 -3.80 -3.32
N ALA A 63 -2.98 -4.22 -2.21
CA ALA A 63 -3.66 -4.37 -0.92
C ALA A 63 -2.92 -3.53 0.11
N ALA A 64 -3.65 -2.75 0.88
CA ALA A 64 -3.09 -1.87 1.91
C ALA A 64 -3.92 -1.95 3.19
N ALA A 65 -3.27 -1.78 4.34
CA ALA A 65 -3.91 -1.76 5.64
C ALA A 65 -3.27 -0.67 6.50
N ILE A 66 -4.07 0.01 7.33
CA ILE A 66 -3.58 0.97 8.33
C ILE A 66 -4.11 0.59 9.70
N TRP A 67 -3.20 0.63 10.68
CA TRP A 67 -3.48 0.64 12.11
C TRP A 67 -3.28 2.05 12.64
N CYS A 68 -4.32 2.65 13.23
CA CYS A 68 -4.22 3.95 13.88
C CYS A 68 -4.68 3.85 15.34
N ASN A 69 -3.77 4.15 16.26
CA ASN A 69 -4.01 4.19 17.69
C ASN A 69 -3.12 5.25 18.35
N LYS A 70 -3.27 5.48 19.66
CA LYS A 70 -2.42 6.38 20.46
C LYS A 70 -0.95 5.99 20.44
N THR A 71 -0.66 4.70 20.28
CA THR A 71 0.67 4.14 20.14
C THR A 71 0.83 3.48 18.78
N ALA A 72 2.05 3.53 18.23
CA ALA A 72 2.39 2.76 17.05
C ALA A 72 2.27 1.26 17.36
N GLY A 73 1.83 0.47 16.38
CA GLY A 73 1.63 -0.98 16.50
C GLY A 73 2.15 -1.68 15.25
N PHE A 74 3.46 -1.65 15.04
CA PHE A 74 4.11 -2.25 13.87
C PHE A 74 3.86 -3.76 13.81
N GLU A 75 3.94 -4.42 14.96
CA GLU A 75 3.67 -5.85 15.15
C GLU A 75 2.25 -6.24 14.70
N ILE A 76 1.28 -5.32 14.81
CA ILE A 76 -0.10 -5.57 14.39
C ILE A 76 -0.18 -5.57 12.86
N VAL A 77 0.38 -4.55 12.20
CA VAL A 77 0.39 -4.47 10.73
C VAL A 77 1.21 -5.61 10.13
N HIS A 78 2.35 -5.94 10.74
CA HIS A 78 3.16 -7.09 10.37
C HIS A 78 2.39 -8.41 10.54
N GLY A 79 1.64 -8.58 11.63
CA GLY A 79 0.78 -9.75 11.84
C GLY A 79 -0.34 -9.89 10.81
N VAL A 80 -0.95 -8.78 10.38
CA VAL A 80 -1.94 -8.77 9.29
C VAL A 80 -1.31 -9.26 7.98
N PHE A 81 -0.12 -8.74 7.65
CA PHE A 81 0.62 -9.16 6.46
C PHE A 81 1.02 -10.65 6.52
N ASP A 82 1.58 -11.11 7.64
CA ASP A 82 1.93 -12.52 7.86
C ASP A 82 0.69 -13.43 7.72
N ARG A 83 -0.45 -13.01 8.25
CA ARG A 83 -1.70 -13.75 8.12
C ARG A 83 -2.16 -13.84 6.66
N ALA A 84 -2.07 -12.74 5.90
CA ALA A 84 -2.42 -12.73 4.49
C ALA A 84 -1.52 -13.67 3.68
N MET A 85 -0.20 -13.60 3.87
CA MET A 85 0.75 -14.49 3.20
C MET A 85 0.50 -15.97 3.55
N LYS A 86 0.20 -16.28 4.81
CA LYS A 86 -0.17 -17.63 5.24
C LYS A 86 -1.44 -18.13 4.55
N MET A 87 -2.46 -17.29 4.39
CA MET A 87 -3.69 -17.64 3.66
C MET A 87 -3.43 -17.90 2.17
N LEU A 88 -2.48 -17.18 1.58
CA LEU A 88 -2.01 -17.37 0.20
C LEU A 88 -1.02 -18.54 0.05
N LYS A 89 -0.69 -19.24 1.14
CA LYS A 89 0.32 -20.31 1.20
C LYS A 89 1.71 -19.86 0.72
N ILE A 90 2.04 -18.59 0.92
CA ILE A 90 3.37 -18.04 0.61
C ILE A 90 4.23 -18.18 1.88
N PRO A 91 5.33 -18.95 1.85
CA PRO A 91 6.15 -19.18 3.02
C PRO A 91 7.01 -17.95 3.36
N ARG A 92 7.29 -17.76 4.65
CA ARG A 92 8.28 -16.79 5.11
C ARG A 92 9.68 -17.36 4.85
N ILE A 93 10.52 -16.61 4.15
CA ILE A 93 11.89 -17.01 3.80
C ILE A 93 12.93 -16.05 4.41
N SER A 94 14.19 -16.47 4.42
CA SER A 94 15.32 -15.58 4.72
C SER A 94 15.74 -14.83 3.46
N ASN A 95 16.30 -13.62 3.61
CA ASN A 95 16.95 -12.90 2.51
C ASN A 95 18.15 -13.67 1.91
N SER A 96 18.71 -14.63 2.66
CA SER A 96 19.80 -15.51 2.21
C SER A 96 19.32 -16.86 1.66
N ASP A 97 18.01 -17.10 1.58
CA ASP A 97 17.48 -18.38 1.09
C ASP A 97 17.59 -18.45 -0.43
N SER A 98 18.48 -19.31 -0.91
CA SER A 98 18.70 -19.56 -2.34
C SER A 98 17.97 -20.81 -2.85
N LYS A 99 17.29 -21.54 -1.96
CA LYS A 99 16.61 -22.81 -2.28
C LYS A 99 15.11 -22.64 -2.43
N ALA A 100 14.52 -21.64 -1.79
CA ALA A 100 13.10 -21.35 -1.91
C ALA A 100 12.75 -20.82 -3.32
N GLU A 101 11.79 -21.44 -3.98
CA GLU A 101 11.27 -21.00 -5.29
C GLU A 101 10.39 -19.73 -5.15
N THR A 102 9.67 -19.60 -4.04
CA THR A 102 8.84 -18.44 -3.74
C THR A 102 8.78 -18.22 -2.23
N GLY A 103 8.56 -16.97 -1.82
CA GLY A 103 8.41 -16.63 -0.42
C GLY A 103 8.36 -15.13 -0.20
N TYR A 104 8.16 -14.75 1.05
CA TYR A 104 8.17 -13.35 1.46
C TYR A 104 9.14 -13.13 2.63
N TYR A 105 9.68 -11.92 2.70
CA TYR A 105 10.49 -11.46 3.82
C TYR A 105 10.35 -9.95 3.95
N LEU A 106 10.69 -9.40 5.12
CA LEU A 106 10.73 -7.97 5.33
C LEU A 106 12.09 -7.42 4.92
N LYS A 107 12.08 -6.38 4.09
CA LYS A 107 13.28 -5.65 3.67
C LYS A 107 13.12 -4.19 4.06
N GLU A 108 14.11 -3.66 4.75
CA GLU A 108 14.17 -2.23 5.04
C GLU A 108 14.28 -1.44 3.74
N THR A 109 13.55 -0.32 3.68
CA THR A 109 13.57 0.58 2.54
C THR A 109 13.37 2.02 3.00
N SER A 110 13.96 2.95 2.26
CA SER A 110 13.70 4.38 2.42
C SER A 110 12.65 4.77 1.37
N ASP A 111 11.44 5.08 1.84
CA ASP A 111 10.34 5.49 0.97
C ASP A 111 10.05 6.98 1.18
N PRO A 112 10.04 7.80 0.10
CA PRO A 112 9.80 9.24 0.17
C PRO A 112 8.38 9.60 0.64
N MET A 113 7.47 8.64 0.77
CA MET A 113 6.16 8.83 1.40
C MET A 113 6.28 9.19 2.88
N PHE A 114 7.33 8.72 3.57
CA PHE A 114 7.58 9.06 4.96
C PHE A 114 8.41 10.33 5.06
N PHE A 115 8.14 11.16 6.07
CA PHE A 115 9.00 12.29 6.36
C PHE A 115 10.41 11.79 6.70
N PRO A 116 11.47 12.45 6.21
CA PRO A 116 12.81 12.19 6.72
C PRO A 116 12.80 12.45 8.23
N GLY A 117 13.22 11.44 8.99
CA GLY A 117 13.37 11.53 10.44
C GLY A 117 14.52 12.44 10.86
#